data_AF-A0A968ZDS7-F1
#
_entry.id   AF-A0A968ZDS7-F1
#
_cell.length_a   1.000
_cell.length_b   1.000
_cell.length_c   1.000
_cell.angle_alpha   90.00
_cell.angle_beta   90.00
_cell.angle_gamma   90.00
#
_symmetry.space_group_name_H-M   'P 1'
#
loop_
_entity.id
_entity.type
_entity.pdbx_description
1 polymer ?
#
loop_
_entity_poly.entity_id
_entity_poly.type
_entity_poly.pdbx_seq_one_letter_code
_entity_poly.pdbx_strand_id
1 'polypeptide(L)' 'MRRNALLLALPLLALAAQSAEAHGVWLAERYGQTLIVYGHGGGDDPYDPAKIKVVTVLDAAGAGLPAKGSAA' A
#
# COMPACT_ATOMS: atom_id res chain seq x y z
N MET A 1 -12.83 -12.97 -42.27
CA MET A 1 -12.12 -13.52 -41.09
C MET A 1 -11.45 -12.46 -40.21
N ARG A 2 -10.72 -11.47 -40.76
CA ARG A 2 -10.01 -10.42 -39.97
C ARG A 2 -10.88 -9.55 -39.05
N ARG A 3 -12.11 -9.18 -39.46
CA ARG A 3 -13.04 -8.37 -38.64
C ARG A 3 -13.50 -9.10 -37.37
N ASN A 4 -13.75 -10.41 -37.48
CA ASN A 4 -14.20 -11.22 -36.35
C ASN A 4 -13.09 -11.41 -35.30
N ALA A 5 -11.82 -11.45 -35.74
CA ALA A 5 -10.67 -11.53 -34.84
C ALA A 5 -10.52 -10.26 -33.98
N LEU A 6 -10.80 -9.07 -34.53
CA LEU A 6 -10.79 -7.82 -33.77
C LEU A 6 -11.94 -7.76 -32.74
N LEU A 7 -13.12 -8.27 -33.09
CA LEU A 7 -14.29 -8.28 -32.20
C LEU A 7 -14.09 -9.20 -30.99
N LEU A 8 -13.31 -10.28 -31.14
CA LEU A 8 -12.95 -11.17 -30.04
C LEU A 8 -11.81 -10.62 -29.16
N ALA A 9 -10.97 -9.72 -29.68
CA ALA A 9 -9.85 -9.17 -28.92
C ALA A 9 -10.31 -8.27 -27.76
N LEU A 10 -11.37 -7.48 -27.96
CA LEU A 10 -11.85 -6.51 -26.97
C LEU A 10 -12.29 -7.13 -25.62
N PRO A 11 -13.12 -8.20 -25.57
CA PRO A 11 -13.46 -8.84 -24.30
C PRO A 11 -12.26 -9.54 -23.65
N LEU A 12 -11.31 -10.04 -24.43
CA LEU A 12 -10.06 -10.63 -23.92
C LEU A 12 -9.16 -9.59 -23.24
N LEU A 13 -9.05 -8.38 -23.79
CA LEU A 13 -8.35 -7.26 -23.17
C LEU A 13 -9.03 -6.77 -21.89
N ALA A 14 -10.37 -6.76 -21.85
CA ALA A 14 -11.12 -6.41 -20.65
C ALA A 14 -10.90 -7.43 -19.51
N LEU A 15 -10.76 -8.72 -19.84
CA LEU A 15 -10.47 -9.77 -18.85
C LEU A 15 -9.02 -9.73 -18.34
N ALA A 16 -8.11 -9.13 -19.12
CA ALA A 16 -6.71 -8.93 -18.73
C ALA A 16 -6.50 -7.68 -17.85
N ALA A 17 -7.52 -6.82 -17.71
CA ALA A 17 -7.50 -5.68 -16.80
C ALA A 17 -7.74 -6.13 -15.35
N GLN A 18 -6.76 -6.82 -14.76
CA GLN A 18 -6.75 -7.09 -13.32
C GLN A 18 -6.45 -5.80 -12.55
N SER A 19 -7.09 -5.60 -11.39
CA SER A 19 -6.72 -4.51 -10.50
C SER A 19 -5.28 -4.71 -10.03
N ALA A 20 -4.45 -3.68 -10.22
CA ALA A 20 -3.17 -3.63 -9.53
C ALA A 20 -3.46 -3.31 -8.05
N GLU A 21 -3.67 -4.35 -7.25
CA GLU A 21 -3.77 -4.26 -5.79
C GLU A 21 -2.37 -3.92 -5.26
N ALA A 22 -2.09 -2.63 -5.09
CA ALA A 22 -0.84 -2.18 -4.51
C ALA A 22 -0.87 -2.45 -3.00
N HIS A 23 -0.31 -3.60 -2.60
CA HIS A 23 -0.01 -3.90 -1.21
C HIS A 23 1.16 -3.01 -0.78
N GLY A 24 0.85 -1.99 0.01
CA GLY A 24 1.81 -0.96 0.40
C GLY A 24 1.98 -0.90 1.91
N VAL A 25 3.14 -0.39 2.33
CA VAL A 25 3.34 0.15 3.68
C VAL A 25 3.39 1.67 3.52
N TRP A 26 2.55 2.40 4.24
CA TRP A 26 2.55 3.87 4.23
C TRP A 26 2.36 4.43 5.63
N LEU A 27 2.64 5.72 5.78
CA LEU A 27 2.36 6.47 7.01
C LEU A 27 1.01 7.15 6.88
N ALA A 28 0.17 7.03 7.91
CA ALA A 28 -1.14 7.69 7.95
C ALA A 28 -1.42 8.25 9.35
N GLU A 29 -2.09 9.41 9.41
CA GLU A 29 -2.61 9.93 10.68
C GLU A 29 -3.88 9.17 11.07
N ARG A 30 -3.90 8.63 12.28
CA ARG A 30 -5.05 7.97 12.90
C ARG A 30 -5.08 8.32 14.39
N TYR A 31 -6.25 8.69 14.89
CA TYR A 31 -6.44 9.03 16.31
C TYR A 31 -5.46 10.10 16.84
N GLY A 32 -5.04 11.05 15.98
CA GLY A 32 -4.07 12.09 16.33
C GLY A 32 -2.61 11.62 16.41
N GLN A 33 -2.30 10.43 15.86
CA GLN A 33 -0.96 9.86 15.84
C GLN A 33 -0.58 9.40 14.41
N THR A 34 0.70 9.52 14.05
CA THR A 34 1.22 8.93 12.81
C THR A 34 1.49 7.45 13.01
N LEU A 35 0.82 6.60 12.23
CA LEU A 35 0.95 5.14 12.28
C LEU A 35 1.54 4.59 10.97
N ILE A 36 2.23 3.45 11.08
CA ILE A 36 2.61 2.62 9.94
C ILE A 36 1.44 1.70 9.62
N VAL A 37 0.86 1.84 8.43
CA VAL A 37 -0.29 1.05 7.99
C VAL A 37 0.14 0.10 6.88
N TYR A 38 -0.41 -1.11 6.89
CA TYR A 38 -0.24 -2.10 5.82
C TYR A 38 -1.60 -2.54 5.33
N GLY A 39 -1.96 -2.16 4.11
CA GLY A 39 -3.27 -2.45 3.56
C GLY A 39 -3.23 -3.18 2.23
N HIS A 40 -4.26 -3.99 2.02
CA HIS A 40 -4.75 -4.42 0.71
C HIS A 40 -5.89 -3.46 0.34
N GLY A 41 -5.60 -2.36 -0.37
CA GLY A 41 -6.61 -1.37 -0.72
C GLY A 41 -7.11 -0.50 0.46
N GLY A 42 -8.41 -0.24 0.53
CA GLY A 42 -9.02 0.72 1.49
C GLY A 42 -9.19 0.23 2.94
N GLY A 43 -8.57 -0.89 3.31
CA GLY A 43 -8.58 -1.43 4.66
C GLY A 43 -7.38 -0.98 5.49
N ASP A 44 -7.62 -0.53 6.71
CA ASP A 44 -6.59 -0.21 7.71
C ASP A 44 -6.29 -1.44 8.58
N ASP A 45 -5.78 -2.52 7.97
CA ASP A 45 -5.36 -3.68 8.76
C ASP A 45 -4.09 -3.32 9.58
N PRO A 46 -4.04 -3.65 10.88
CA PRO A 46 -2.85 -3.39 11.68
C PRO A 46 -1.67 -4.22 11.17
N TYR A 47 -0.53 -3.57 10.95
CA TYR A 47 0.70 -4.27 10.57
C TYR A 47 1.26 -5.07 11.76
N ASP A 48 1.73 -6.29 11.50
CA ASP A 48 2.39 -7.10 12.53
C ASP A 48 3.69 -6.44 13.01
N PRO A 49 3.75 -5.95 14.26
CA PRO A 49 4.90 -5.21 14.76
C PRO A 49 6.16 -6.09 14.86
N ALA A 50 6.02 -7.42 14.96
CA ALA A 50 7.17 -8.33 14.98
C ALA A 50 7.93 -8.36 13.64
N LYS A 51 7.33 -7.87 12.56
CA LYS A 51 7.98 -7.76 11.24
C LYS A 51 8.78 -6.46 11.09
N ILE A 52 8.61 -5.49 11.99
CA ILE A 52 9.36 -4.23 11.99
C ILE A 52 10.75 -4.47 12.57
N LYS A 53 11.79 -4.27 11.75
CA LYS A 53 13.19 -4.44 12.18
C LYS A 53 13.87 -3.14 12.60
N VAL A 54 13.56 -2.05 11.92
CA VAL A 54 14.16 -0.72 12.14
C VAL A 54 13.09 0.33 11.87
N VAL A 55 12.98 1.32 12.75
CA VAL A 55 12.19 2.53 12.54
C VAL A 55 13.13 3.73 12.64
N THR A 56 13.17 4.54 11.58
CA THR A 56 13.93 5.80 11.56
C THR A 56 12.96 6.93 11.29
N VAL A 57 12.93 7.92 12.18
CA VAL A 57 12.14 9.14 12.00
C VAL A 57 13.12 10.28 11.76
N LEU A 58 12.92 11.06 10.72
CA LEU A 58 13.74 12.22 10.39
C LEU A 58 12.86 13.47 10.35
N ASP A 59 13.40 14.61 10.79
CA ASP A 59 12.76 15.91 10.60
C ASP A 59 13.01 16.47 9.19
N ALA A 60 12.50 17.68 8.92
CA ALA A 60 12.66 18.36 7.63
C ALA A 60 14.12 18.67 7.26
N ALA A 61 15.03 18.72 8.25
CA ALA A 61 16.45 18.92 8.06
C ALA A 61 17.22 17.58 7.92
N GLY A 62 16.53 16.44 8.01
CA GLY A 62 17.13 15.11 7.99
C GLY A 62 17.71 14.66 9.33
N ALA A 63 17.43 15.37 10.44
CA ALA A 63 17.89 14.99 11.76
C ALA A 63 16.99 13.90 12.38
N GLY A 64 17.60 12.93 13.06
CA GLY A 64 16.87 11.83 13.69
C GLY A 64 16.00 12.25 14.86
N LEU A 65 14.74 11.82 14.87
CA LEU A 65 13.79 11.98 15.97
C LEU A 65 13.56 10.64 16.69
N PRO A 66 13.21 10.66 17.99
CA PRO A 66 12.85 9.44 18.71
C PRO A 66 11.60 8.80 18.09
N ALA A 67 11.75 7.57 17.60
CA ALA A 67 10.65 6.75 17.14
C ALA A 67 9.92 6.14 18.35
N LYS A 68 8.62 6.39 18.49
CA LYS A 68 7.77 5.62 19.39
C LYS A 68 7.08 4.54 18.57
N GLY A 69 7.50 3.29 18.73
CA GLY A 69 6.81 2.15 18.11
C GLY A 69 5.52 1.85 18.87
N SER A 70 4.37 2.02 18.22
CA SER A 70 3.10 1.48 18.72
C SER A 70 2.86 0.14 18.04
N ALA A 71 3.15 -0.95 18.76
CA ALA A 71 2.44 -2.21 18.54
C ALA A 71 1.05 -2.03 19.14
N ALA A 72 0.00 -2.19 18.34
CA ALA A 72 -1.35 -2.33 18.87
C ALA A 72 -1.45 -3.61 19.72
#